data_AF-A0A1F8TXK8-F1
#
_entry.id   AF-A0A1F8TXK8-F1
#
_cell.length_a   1.000
_cell.length_b   1.000
_cell.length_c   1.000
_cell.angle_alpha   90.00
_cell.angle_beta   90.00
_cell.angle_gamma   90.00
#
_symmetry.space_group_name_H-M   'P 1'
#
loop_
_entity.id
_entity.type
_entity.pdbx_description
1 polymer ?
#
loop_
_entity_poly.entity_id
_entity_poly.type
_entity_poly.pdbx_seq_one_letter_code
_entity_poly.pdbx_strand_id
1 'polypeptide(L)' 'MPFKPAGERQSKALKQWLKLWAIPPWQRVQLPVLVQNNQVVAVLGLASNTSQQQANAFIDWQKS' A
#
# COMPACT_ATOMS: atom_id res chain seq x y z
N MET A 1 -5.39 6.93 -8.00
CA MET A 1 -5.37 7.12 -6.54
C MET A 1 -3.96 7.47 -6.09
N PRO A 2 -3.77 8.62 -5.42
CA PRO A 2 -2.49 8.97 -4.79
C PRO A 2 -2.24 8.12 -3.54
N PHE A 3 -0.98 7.73 -3.33
CA PHE A 3 -0.51 6.97 -2.17
C PHE A 3 0.85 7.51 -1.74
N LYS A 4 1.03 7.66 -0.43
CA LYS A 4 2.29 8.04 0.19
C LYS A 4 2.66 6.97 1.22
N PRO A 5 3.65 6.12 0.95
CA PRO A 5 4.16 5.16 1.92
C PRO A 5 4.76 5.89 3.13
N ALA A 6 4.74 5.24 4.29
CA ALA A 6 5.45 5.69 5.47
C ALA A 6 6.95 5.77 5.17
N GLY A 7 7.60 6.88 5.56
CA GLY A 7 9.01 7.14 5.28
C GLY A 7 9.27 7.84 3.94
N GLU A 8 8.33 7.83 3.00
CA GLU A 8 8.47 8.55 1.73
C GLU A 8 8.06 10.01 1.85
N ARG A 9 8.77 10.90 1.16
CA ARG A 9 8.47 12.35 1.22
C ARG A 9 7.32 12.77 0.31
N GLN A 10 7.08 12.04 -0.78
CA GLN A 10 6.14 12.43 -1.83
C GLN A 10 4.99 11.44 -1.98
N SER A 11 3.79 11.97 -2.24
CA SER A 11 2.67 11.17 -2.72
C SER A 11 2.81 10.93 -4.23
N LYS A 12 2.59 9.70 -4.68
CA LYS A 12 2.62 9.32 -6.10
C LYS A 12 1.40 8.44 -6.40
N ALA A 13 1.07 8.25 -7.67
CA ALA A 13 0.02 7.30 -8.01
C ALA A 13 0.40 5.89 -7.55
N LEU A 14 -0.55 5.12 -7.02
CA LEU A 14 -0.30 3.72 -6.60
C LEU A 14 0.35 2.89 -7.73
N LYS A 15 -0.10 3.09 -8.98
CA LYS A 15 0.49 2.44 -10.17
C LYS A 15 1.99 2.74 -10.33
N GLN A 16 2.43 3.94 -9.97
CA GLN A 16 3.84 4.33 -10.01
C GLN A 16 4.64 3.64 -8.90
N TRP A 17 4.08 3.53 -7.69
CA TRP A 17 4.71 2.77 -6.60
C TRP A 17 4.86 1.29 -6.94
N LEU A 18 3.82 0.65 -7.48
CA LEU A 18 3.88 -0.74 -7.92
C LEU A 18 4.94 -0.97 -9.02
N LYS A 19 5.23 0.05 -9.84
CA LYS A 19 6.33 -0.01 -10.81
C LYS A 19 7.69 0.12 -10.12
N LEU A 20 7.84 1.04 -9.16
CA LEU A 20 9.08 1.24 -8.41
C LEU A 20 9.44 0.03 -7.54
N TRP A 21 8.45 -0.63 -6.96
CA TRP A 21 8.62 -1.89 -6.22
C TRP A 21 8.75 -3.12 -7.13
N ALA A 22 8.90 -2.92 -8.45
CA ALA A 22 9.06 -3.96 -9.45
C ALA A 22 7.97 -5.04 -9.43
N ILE A 23 6.75 -4.71 -9.00
CA ILE A 23 5.64 -5.68 -8.93
C ILE A 23 5.20 -6.02 -10.35
N PRO A 24 5.18 -7.31 -10.74
CA PRO A 24 4.72 -7.72 -12.07
C PRO A 24 3.24 -7.41 -12.30
N PRO A 25 2.82 -7.10 -13.55
CA PRO A 25 1.43 -6.74 -13.85
C PRO A 25 0.38 -7.75 -13.37
N TRP A 26 0.65 -9.06 -13.48
CA TRP A 26 -0.25 -10.12 -13.02
C TRP A 26 -0.46 -10.14 -11.51
N GLN A 27 0.59 -9.82 -10.74
CA GLN A 27 0.52 -9.76 -9.28
C GLN A 27 -0.25 -8.53 -8.81
N ARG A 28 -0.20 -7.41 -9.55
CA ARG A 28 -0.89 -6.16 -9.20
C ARG A 28 -2.40 -6.31 -9.08
N VAL A 29 -3.01 -7.18 -9.89
CA VAL A 29 -4.45 -7.43 -9.87
C VAL A 29 -4.87 -8.22 -8.62
N GLN A 30 -3.94 -8.97 -8.02
CA GLN A 30 -4.19 -9.81 -6.85
C GLN A 30 -3.72 -9.17 -5.53
N LEU A 31 -3.13 -7.97 -5.59
CA LEU A 31 -2.64 -7.30 -4.40
C LEU A 31 -3.83 -6.72 -3.61
N PRO A 32 -3.98 -7.08 -2.33
CA PRO A 32 -4.99 -6.46 -1.49
C PRO A 32 -4.57 -5.03 -1.16
N VAL A 33 -5.50 -4.10 -1.34
CA VAL A 33 -5.30 -2.68 -1.05
C VAL A 33 -6.35 -2.24 -0.04
N LEU A 34 -5.90 -1.70 1.08
CA LEU A 34 -6.76 -1.10 2.08
C LEU A 34 -7.09 0.34 1.67
N VAL A 35 -8.38 0.63 1.51
CA VAL A 35 -8.89 1.95 1.15
C VAL A 35 -9.80 2.46 2.26
N GLN A 36 -9.53 3.66 2.74
CA GLN A 36 -10.35 4.37 3.73
C GLN A 36 -10.63 5.78 3.21
N ASN A 37 -11.87 6.24 3.28
CA ASN A 37 -12.25 7.59 2.83
C ASN A 37 -11.77 7.90 1.40
N ASN A 38 -11.90 6.94 0.48
CA ASN A 38 -11.41 7.04 -0.91
C ASN A 38 -9.89 7.24 -1.07
N GLN A 39 -9.11 6.98 -0.03
CA GLN A 39 -7.64 7.06 -0.03
C GLN A 39 -7.01 5.70 0.27
N VAL A 40 -5.88 5.42 -0.37
CA VAL A 40 -5.12 4.20 -0.11
C VAL A 40 -4.37 4.35 1.21
N VAL A 41 -4.63 3.46 2.16
CA VAL A 41 -4.00 3.45 3.49
C VAL A 41 -2.86 2.44 3.51
N ALA A 42 -3.05 1.27 2.91
CA ALA A 42 -2.01 0.25 2.86
C ALA A 42 -2.14 -0.63 1.62
N VAL A 43 -1.00 -1.15 1.19
CA VAL A 43 -0.88 -2.23 0.22
C VAL A 43 -0.32 -3.41 1.00
N LEU A 44 -1.14 -4.43 1.22
CA LEU A 44 -0.81 -5.52 2.14
C LEU A 44 0.44 -6.28 1.66
N GLY A 45 1.36 -6.53 2.59
CA GLY A 45 2.66 -7.15 2.32
C GLY A 45 3.70 -6.23 1.65
N LEU A 46 3.39 -4.96 1.38
CA LEU A 46 4.31 -4.03 0.73
C LEU A 46 4.56 -2.75 1.53
N ALA A 47 3.52 -1.96 1.79
CA ALA A 47 3.67 -0.69 2.51
C ALA A 47 2.36 -0.16 3.09
N SER A 48 2.45 0.56 4.20
CA SER A 48 1.38 1.39 4.78
C SER A 48 1.71 2.87 4.63
N ASN A 49 0.71 3.74 4.77
CA ASN A 49 0.87 5.20 4.83
C ASN A 49 1.28 5.70 6.23
N THR A 50 1.19 4.84 7.25
CA THR A 50 1.54 5.14 8.65
C THR A 50 2.74 4.32 9.08
N SER A 51 3.59 4.88 9.93
CA SER A 51 4.74 4.15 10.49
C SER A 51 4.27 3.18 11.59
N GLN A 52 5.09 2.19 11.92
CA GLN A 52 4.77 1.21 12.97
C GLN A 52 4.45 1.86 14.32
N GLN A 53 5.11 2.97 14.65
CA GLN A 53 4.90 3.71 15.91
C GLN A 53 3.57 4.47 15.95
N GLN A 54 2.98 4.77 14.80
CA GLN A 54 1.71 5.48 14.65
C GLN A 54 0.57 4.54 14.25
N ALA A 55 0.83 3.24 14.18
CA ALA A 55 -0.16 2.25 13.79
C ALA A 55 -1.09 1.93 14.97
N ASN A 56 -2.40 2.06 14.73
CA ASN A 56 -3.42 1.67 15.72
C ASN A 56 -3.75 0.17 15.68
N ALA A 57 -3.43 -0.50 14.57
CA ALA A 57 -3.68 -1.91 14.36
C ALA A 57 -2.73 -2.49 13.31
N PHE A 58 -2.49 -3.80 13.40
CA PHE A 58 -1.76 -4.58 12.41
C PHE A 58 -2.73 -5.53 11.71
N ILE A 59 -2.60 -5.66 10.39
CA ILE A 59 -3.46 -6.50 9.56
C ILE A 59 -2.57 -7.52 8.86
N ASP A 60 -2.85 -8.80 9.10
CA ASP A 60 -2.33 -9.89 8.30
C ASP A 60 -3.37 -10.28 7.25
N TRP A 61 -2.92 -10.63 6.05
CA TRP A 61 -3.77 -11.07 4.97
C TRP A 61 -3.42 -12.49 4.58
N GLN A 62 -4.29 -13.42 4.96
CA GLN A 62 -4.23 -14.81 4.55
C GLN A 62 -5.27 -15.04 3.44
N LYS A 63 -4.82 -15.48 2.26
CA LYS A 63 -5.73 -16.05 1.27
C LYS A 63 -6.17 -17.42 1.78
N SER A 64 -7.46 -17.58 2.03
CA SER A 64 -8.12 -18.86 2.33
C SER A 64 -8.16 -19.76 1.10
#